data_AF-A0AAW2SNN6-F1
#
_entry.id   AF-A0AAW2SNN6-F1
#
_cell.length_a   1.000
_cell.length_b   1.000
_cell.length_c   1.000
_cell.angle_alpha   90.00
_cell.angle_beta   90.00
_cell.angle_gamma   90.00
#
_symmetry.space_group_name_H-M   'P 1'
#
loop_
_entity.id
_entity.type
_entity.pdbx_description
1 polymer ?
#
loop_
_entity_poly.entity_id
_entity_poly.type
_entity_poly.pdbx_seq_one_letter_code
_entity_poly.pdbx_strand_id
1 'polypeptide(L)'
;MEAARLKTRATRFIIQEHILYKKSYTHPLLRCLSTEEGIHILQEIHSGCCGAHVGTRILANKALRAGYFWPTMKQDAIRLTMGDRYVGPFPLAVGQRKFLLVVVDYFTKWVEAEPLARITEGEVMKFIWKNIICRFGIPREIISDNGRQFQGRKIQEWCQACASSKDSPQWLILRPMGKLRSQIASWYKESKEDWNE
;
A
#
# COMPACT_ATOMS: atom_id res chain seq x y z
N MET A 1 -33.95 -25.47 17.10
CA MET A 1 -32.48 -25.31 17.18
C MET A 1 -32.02 -23.85 17.08
N GLU A 2 -32.63 -23.01 16.26
CA GLU A 2 -32.22 -21.61 16.05
C GLU A 2 -32.39 -20.70 17.27
N ALA A 3 -33.54 -20.78 17.97
CA ALA A 3 -33.80 -19.99 19.18
C ALA A 3 -32.80 -20.26 20.31
N ALA A 4 -32.34 -21.51 20.47
CA ALA A 4 -31.31 -21.87 21.46
C ALA A 4 -29.94 -21.28 21.10
N ARG A 5 -29.59 -21.25 19.79
CA ARG A 5 -28.37 -20.60 19.29
C ARG A 5 -28.42 -19.09 19.50
N LEU A 6 -29.58 -18.47 19.28
CA LEU A 6 -29.77 -17.04 19.51
C LEU A 6 -29.64 -16.69 21.00
N LYS A 7 -30.30 -17.44 21.89
CA LYS A 7 -30.16 -17.30 23.35
C LYS A 7 -28.71 -17.39 23.78
N THR A 8 -27.97 -18.38 23.27
CA THR A 8 -26.54 -18.56 23.57
C THR A 8 -25.70 -17.38 23.11
N ARG A 9 -25.95 -16.85 21.90
CA ARG A 9 -25.22 -15.66 21.37
C ARG A 9 -25.55 -14.39 22.15
N ALA A 10 -26.80 -14.23 22.58
CA ALA A 10 -27.28 -13.05 23.31
C ALA A 10 -26.59 -12.87 24.67
N THR A 11 -26.10 -13.96 25.30
CA THR A 11 -25.35 -13.89 26.58
C THR A 11 -24.12 -12.98 26.55
N ARG A 12 -23.57 -12.76 25.35
CA ARG A 12 -22.41 -11.88 25.08
C ARG A 12 -22.79 -10.40 25.00
N PHE A 13 -24.07 -10.06 25.10
CA PHE A 13 -24.57 -8.71 25.00
C PHE A 13 -25.36 -8.34 26.26
N ILE A 14 -25.43 -7.04 26.54
CA ILE A 14 -26.28 -6.46 27.59
C ILE A 14 -26.92 -5.18 27.06
N ILE A 15 -28.06 -4.80 27.61
CA ILE A 15 -28.67 -3.50 27.35
C ILE A 15 -28.55 -2.68 28.63
N GLN A 16 -28.01 -1.46 28.52
CA GLN A 16 -27.93 -0.48 29.61
C GLN A 16 -28.44 0.85 29.06
N GLU A 17 -29.39 1.47 29.76
CA GLU A 17 -29.96 2.77 29.35
C GLU A 17 -30.42 2.77 27.88
N HIS A 18 -31.07 1.68 27.44
CA HIS A 18 -31.54 1.45 26.07
C HIS A 18 -30.45 1.29 25.00
N ILE A 19 -29.18 1.26 25.38
CA ILE A 19 -28.04 1.06 24.49
C ILE A 19 -27.58 -0.40 24.60
N LEU A 20 -27.38 -1.04 23.44
CA LEU A 20 -26.83 -2.39 23.36
C LEU A 20 -25.30 -2.35 23.48
N TYR A 21 -24.76 -3.18 24.36
CA TYR A 21 -23.32 -3.36 24.54
C TYR A 21 -22.93 -4.81 24.32
N LYS A 22 -21.74 -5.01 23.75
CA LYS A 22 -21.09 -6.31 23.68
C LYS A 22 -20.07 -6.45 24.81
N LYS A 23 -20.17 -7.54 25.56
CA LYS A 23 -19.17 -7.95 26.55
C LYS A 23 -17.85 -8.28 25.83
N SER A 24 -16.75 -7.74 26.35
CA SER A 24 -15.40 -8.03 25.91
C SER A 24 -14.60 -8.56 27.10
N TYR A 25 -13.67 -9.47 26.85
CA TYR A 25 -12.80 -10.02 27.91
C TYR A 25 -11.66 -9.06 28.28
N THR A 26 -11.21 -8.27 27.30
CA THR A 26 -10.02 -7.42 27.42
C THR A 26 -10.33 -5.93 27.32
N HIS A 27 -11.59 -5.56 27.07
CA HIS A 27 -12.02 -4.18 26.91
C HIS A 27 -13.25 -3.91 27.79
N PRO A 28 -13.52 -2.64 28.15
CA PRO A 28 -14.82 -2.24 28.69
C PRO A 28 -15.98 -2.68 27.78
N LEU A 29 -17.21 -2.50 28.27
CA LEU A 29 -18.41 -2.74 27.47
C LEU A 29 -18.33 -1.98 26.15
N LEU A 30 -18.43 -2.71 25.04
CA LEU A 30 -18.32 -2.13 23.71
C LEU A 30 -19.70 -1.71 23.24
N ARG A 31 -19.94 -0.43 23.01
CA ARG A 31 -21.20 0.07 22.45
C ARG A 31 -21.41 -0.52 21.07
N CYS A 32 -22.54 -1.19 20.89
CA CYS A 32 -22.95 -1.71 19.59
C CYS A 32 -23.46 -0.56 18.73
N LEU A 33 -22.88 -0.42 17.54
CA LEU A 33 -23.27 0.56 16.55
C LEU A 33 -24.02 -0.08 15.39
N SER A 34 -24.77 0.73 14.65
CA SER A 34 -25.21 0.37 13.31
C SER A 34 -24.01 0.26 12.36
N THR A 35 -24.24 -0.36 11.20
CA THR A 35 -23.20 -0.47 10.17
C THR A 35 -22.79 0.91 9.66
N GLU A 36 -23.75 1.82 9.48
CA GLU A 36 -23.56 3.18 8.98
C GLU A 36 -22.72 4.01 9.96
N GLU A 37 -23.07 3.99 11.24
CA GLU A 37 -22.31 4.64 12.31
C GLU A 37 -20.88 4.07 12.41
N GLY A 38 -20.75 2.74 12.33
CA GLY A 38 -19.46 2.06 12.37
C GLY A 38 -18.55 2.44 11.20
N ILE A 39 -19.11 2.57 9.99
CA ILE A 39 -18.37 3.02 8.80
C ILE A 39 -17.88 4.45 8.98
N HIS A 40 -18.72 5.35 9.49
CA HIS A 40 -18.33 6.74 9.72
C HIS A 40 -17.16 6.84 10.69
N ILE A 41 -17.22 6.14 11.82
CA ILE A 41 -16.11 6.09 12.79
C ILE A 41 -14.84 5.49 12.18
N LEU A 42 -14.95 4.44 11.36
CA LEU A 42 -13.78 3.91 10.65
C LEU A 42 -13.14 4.96 9.73
N GLN A 43 -13.93 5.75 9.02
CA GLN A 43 -13.44 6.82 8.14
C GLN A 43 -12.71 7.90 8.92
N GLU A 44 -13.25 8.34 10.06
CA GLU A 44 -12.58 9.32 10.93
C GLU A 44 -11.23 8.79 11.45
N ILE A 45 -11.20 7.54 11.95
CA ILE A 45 -9.96 6.93 12.45
C ILE A 45 -8.93 6.75 11.32
N HIS A 46 -9.40 6.48 10.10
CA HIS A 46 -8.58 6.27 8.90
C HIS A 46 -8.02 7.58 8.33
N SER A 47 -8.79 8.66 8.37
CA SER A 47 -8.38 9.99 7.86
C SER A 47 -7.65 10.85 8.90
N GLY A 48 -7.69 10.48 10.19
CA GLY A 48 -7.00 11.21 11.25
C GLY A 48 -5.47 11.13 11.15
N CYS A 49 -4.77 11.95 11.97
CA CYS A 49 -3.30 12.15 11.94
C CYS A 49 -2.47 10.86 12.07
N CYS A 50 -3.06 9.78 12.60
CA CYS A 50 -2.43 8.48 12.78
C CYS A 50 -2.95 7.41 11.81
N GLY A 51 -3.61 7.80 10.70
CA GLY A 51 -4.43 6.94 9.85
C GLY A 51 -3.83 6.52 8.50
N ALA A 52 -2.89 7.31 7.94
CA ALA A 52 -2.41 7.18 6.55
C ALA A 52 -1.73 5.85 6.17
N HIS A 53 -1.38 4.98 7.12
CA HIS A 53 -0.75 3.67 6.86
C HIS A 53 -1.30 2.52 7.73
N VAL A 54 -2.52 2.67 8.24
CA VAL A 54 -3.08 1.73 9.21
C VAL A 54 -3.64 0.50 8.51
N GLY A 55 -2.96 -0.65 8.66
CA GLY A 55 -3.50 -1.92 8.20
C GLY A 55 -4.84 -2.25 8.84
N THR A 56 -5.71 -2.96 8.12
CA THR A 56 -7.08 -3.37 8.52
C THR A 56 -7.22 -3.76 10.00
N ARG A 57 -6.30 -4.59 10.50
CA ARG A 57 -6.31 -5.08 11.89
C ARG A 57 -6.15 -3.96 12.90
N ILE A 58 -5.30 -2.99 12.60
CA ILE A 58 -5.03 -1.86 13.48
C ILE A 58 -6.23 -0.92 13.50
N LEU A 59 -6.91 -0.72 12.36
CA LEU A 59 -8.09 0.13 12.26
C LEU A 59 -9.26 -0.41 13.10
N ALA A 60 -9.58 -1.70 12.93
CA ALA A 60 -10.59 -2.37 13.77
C ALA A 60 -10.20 -2.35 15.27
N ASN A 61 -8.92 -2.56 15.59
CA ASN A 61 -8.44 -2.49 16.98
C ASN A 61 -8.50 -1.08 17.57
N LYS A 62 -8.37 -0.02 16.77
CA LYS A 62 -8.57 1.36 17.24
C LYS A 62 -10.04 1.59 17.58
N ALA A 63 -10.97 1.17 16.71
CA ALA A 63 -12.41 1.26 16.98
C ALA A 63 -12.82 0.46 18.23
N LEU A 64 -12.29 -0.75 18.41
CA LEU A 64 -12.50 -1.57 19.62
C LEU A 64 -11.96 -0.89 20.88
N ARG A 65 -10.77 -0.28 20.80
CA ARG A 65 -10.17 0.45 21.93
C ARG A 65 -10.90 1.74 22.26
N ALA A 66 -11.54 2.37 21.27
CA ALA A 66 -12.44 3.49 21.46
C ALA A 66 -13.81 3.06 22.04
N GLY A 67 -14.03 1.75 22.27
CA GLY A 67 -15.23 1.25 22.91
C GLY A 67 -16.38 0.92 21.95
N TYR A 68 -16.12 0.79 20.65
CA TYR A 68 -17.16 0.52 19.65
C TYR A 68 -17.13 -0.91 19.13
N PHE A 69 -18.29 -1.43 18.73
CA PHE A 69 -18.42 -2.72 18.07
C PHE A 69 -19.58 -2.73 17.07
N TRP A 70 -19.41 -3.41 15.94
CA TRP A 70 -20.51 -3.83 15.08
C TRP A 70 -20.14 -5.13 14.34
N PRO A 71 -21.12 -5.95 13.91
CA PRO A 71 -20.85 -7.30 13.40
C PRO A 71 -19.90 -7.37 12.20
N THR A 72 -19.98 -6.40 11.29
CA THR A 72 -19.22 -6.36 10.04
C THR A 72 -17.94 -5.53 10.14
N MET A 73 -17.56 -5.03 11.32
CA MET A 73 -16.39 -4.16 11.52
C MET A 73 -15.12 -4.63 10.81
N LYS A 74 -14.81 -5.93 10.85
CA LYS A 74 -13.64 -6.47 10.16
C LYS A 74 -13.80 -6.36 8.65
N GLN A 75 -14.93 -6.78 8.09
CA GLN A 75 -15.24 -6.65 6.67
C GLN A 75 -15.26 -5.19 6.21
N ASP A 76 -15.79 -4.29 7.02
CA ASP A 76 -15.88 -2.86 6.67
C ASP A 76 -14.51 -2.20 6.77
N ALA A 77 -13.70 -2.55 7.76
CA ALA A 77 -12.30 -2.13 7.82
C ALA A 77 -11.51 -2.69 6.63
N ILE A 78 -11.76 -3.94 6.22
CA ILE A 78 -11.18 -4.52 5.00
C ILE A 78 -11.65 -3.72 3.80
N ARG A 79 -12.94 -3.41 3.67
CA ARG A 79 -13.49 -2.68 2.53
C ARG A 79 -12.98 -1.25 2.47
N LEU A 80 -12.81 -0.56 3.59
CA LEU A 80 -12.26 0.79 3.63
C LEU A 80 -10.78 0.78 3.27
N THR A 81 -9.99 -0.07 3.95
CA THR A 81 -8.56 -0.21 3.66
C THR A 81 -8.28 -0.83 2.30
N MET A 82 -9.15 -1.69 1.77
CA MET A 82 -9.04 -2.30 0.45
C MET A 82 -9.70 -1.48 -0.65
N GLY A 83 -10.68 -0.63 -0.36
CA GLY A 83 -11.27 0.33 -1.30
C GLY A 83 -10.26 1.41 -1.65
N ASP A 84 -9.49 1.88 -0.66
CA ASP A 84 -8.29 2.67 -0.89
C ASP A 84 -7.14 1.88 -1.54
N ARG A 85 -7.12 0.54 -1.37
CA ARG A 85 -6.08 -0.35 -1.92
C ARG A 85 -6.48 -1.03 -3.24
N TYR A 86 -7.70 -0.78 -3.75
CA TYR A 86 -8.16 -1.14 -5.07
C TYR A 86 -7.88 0.05 -5.98
N VAL A 87 -6.59 0.31 -6.16
CA VAL A 87 -6.14 0.47 -7.55
C VAL A 87 -6.48 -0.89 -8.16
N GLY A 88 -7.52 -0.95 -8.98
CA GLY A 88 -7.96 -2.20 -9.63
C GLY A 88 -6.84 -2.82 -10.46
N PRO A 89 -7.11 -3.80 -11.33
CA PRO A 89 -6.24 -3.92 -12.51
C PRO A 89 -6.09 -2.51 -13.07
N PHE A 90 -4.86 -1.98 -13.12
CA PHE A 90 -4.62 -0.66 -13.68
C PHE A 90 -5.40 -0.61 -14.99
N PRO A 91 -6.29 0.40 -15.20
CA PRO A 91 -6.93 0.53 -16.49
C PRO A 91 -5.80 0.48 -17.51
N LEU A 92 -5.95 -0.34 -18.56
CA LEU A 92 -4.96 -0.43 -19.62
C LEU A 92 -4.68 1.00 -20.06
N ALA A 93 -3.53 1.55 -19.65
CA ALA A 93 -3.13 2.87 -20.08
C ALA A 93 -3.03 2.83 -21.60
N VAL A 94 -3.39 3.95 -22.24
CA VAL A 94 -3.28 4.09 -23.68
C VAL A 94 -1.89 3.59 -24.11
N GLY A 95 -1.84 2.62 -25.04
CA GLY A 95 -0.60 1.95 -25.45
C GLY A 95 -0.20 0.68 -24.69
N GLN A 96 -1.14 -0.02 -24.03
CA GLN A 96 -0.91 -1.33 -23.37
C GLN A 96 0.15 -1.30 -22.23
N ARG A 97 0.37 -0.13 -21.60
CA ARG A 97 1.27 0.00 -20.44
C ARG A 97 0.63 -0.63 -19.20
N LYS A 98 1.19 -1.77 -18.76
CA LYS A 98 0.62 -2.64 -17.71
C LYS A 98 1.59 -2.89 -16.55
N PHE A 99 2.81 -2.41 -16.65
CA PHE A 99 3.85 -2.55 -15.65
C PHE A 99 4.25 -1.17 -15.14
N LEU A 100 4.68 -1.09 -13.89
CA LEU A 100 5.26 0.12 -13.31
C LEU A 100 6.65 -0.21 -12.80
N LEU A 101 7.66 0.46 -13.35
CA LEU A 101 9.02 0.40 -12.85
C LEU A 101 9.17 1.51 -11.81
N VAL A 102 9.55 1.15 -10.60
CA VAL A 102 9.67 2.10 -9.48
C VAL A 102 11.05 1.95 -8.86
N VAL A 103 11.70 3.09 -8.63
CA VAL A 103 12.96 3.22 -7.90
C VAL A 103 12.73 4.12 -6.70
N VAL A 104 13.26 3.70 -5.56
CA VAL A 104 13.18 4.46 -4.31
C VAL A 104 14.59 4.71 -3.82
N ASP A 105 14.94 5.98 -3.60
CA ASP A 105 16.14 6.35 -2.87
C ASP A 105 15.94 6.04 -1.39
N TYR A 106 16.84 5.25 -0.81
CA TYR A 106 16.66 4.74 0.54
C TYR A 106 16.84 5.81 1.62
N PHE A 107 17.69 6.82 1.37
CA PHE A 107 18.08 7.83 2.36
C PHE A 107 17.04 8.94 2.45
N THR A 108 16.72 9.54 1.31
CA THR A 108 15.76 10.63 1.14
C THR A 108 14.31 10.17 1.06
N LYS A 109 14.09 8.86 0.82
CA LYS A 109 12.78 8.29 0.51
C LYS A 109 12.16 8.84 -0.79
N TRP A 110 12.97 9.43 -1.67
CA TRP A 110 12.53 9.90 -2.98
C TRP A 110 12.09 8.72 -3.86
N VAL A 111 11.05 8.91 -4.67
CA VAL A 111 10.49 7.87 -5.54
C VAL A 111 10.46 8.35 -6.98
N GLU A 112 11.03 7.56 -7.89
CA GLU A 112 10.91 7.72 -9.34
C GLU A 112 10.13 6.53 -9.90
N ALA A 113 9.16 6.78 -10.78
CA ALA A 113 8.33 5.73 -11.34
C ALA A 113 7.98 5.99 -12.81
N GLU A 114 8.03 4.95 -13.65
CA GLU A 114 7.68 5.04 -15.07
C GLU A 114 6.81 3.85 -15.51
N PRO A 115 5.70 4.10 -16.22
CA PRO A 115 4.85 3.04 -16.74
C PRO A 115 5.42 2.40 -18.01
N LEU A 116 5.42 1.07 -18.06
CA LEU A 116 5.95 0.28 -19.17
C LEU A 116 4.91 -0.70 -19.74
N ALA A 117 4.92 -0.87 -21.07
CA ALA A 117 4.15 -1.91 -21.76
C ALA A 117 4.73 -3.32 -21.56
N ARG A 118 6.06 -3.42 -21.50
CA ARG A 118 6.81 -4.66 -21.25
C ARG A 118 8.02 -4.35 -20.38
N ILE A 119 8.29 -5.20 -19.39
CA ILE A 119 9.52 -5.11 -18.58
C ILE A 119 10.61 -5.87 -19.34
N THR A 120 11.41 -5.15 -20.13
CA THR A 120 12.60 -5.69 -20.79
C THR A 120 13.86 -5.06 -20.20
N GLU A 121 15.02 -5.72 -20.35
CA GLU A 121 16.30 -5.18 -19.87
C GLU A 121 16.60 -3.78 -20.45
N GLY A 122 16.27 -3.55 -21.73
CA GLY A 122 16.48 -2.27 -22.39
C GLY A 122 15.65 -1.14 -21.78
N GLU A 123 14.38 -1.39 -21.46
CA GLU A 123 13.52 -0.39 -20.81
C GLU A 123 14.00 -0.09 -19.38
N VAL A 124 14.48 -1.11 -18.65
CA VAL A 124 15.05 -0.92 -17.31
C VAL A 124 16.32 -0.06 -17.37
N MET A 125 17.24 -0.35 -18.28
CA MET A 125 18.47 0.43 -18.47
C MET A 125 18.16 1.88 -18.86
N LYS A 126 17.20 2.08 -19.78
CA LYS A 126 16.75 3.41 -20.22
C LYS A 126 16.18 4.22 -19.06
N PHE A 127 15.33 3.61 -18.24
CA PHE A 127 14.77 4.23 -17.05
C PHE A 127 15.86 4.67 -16.07
N ILE A 128 16.80 3.76 -15.73
CA ILE A 128 17.89 4.06 -14.79
C ILE A 128 18.79 5.17 -15.34
N TRP A 129 19.15 5.10 -16.62
CA TRP A 129 19.99 6.13 -17.25
C TRP A 129 19.33 7.50 -17.20
N LYS A 130 18.09 7.60 -17.71
CA LYS A 130 17.37 8.86 -17.84
C LYS A 130 16.99 9.46 -16.49
N ASN A 131 16.40 8.66 -15.61
CA ASN A 131 15.76 9.18 -14.40
C ASN A 131 16.69 9.19 -13.19
N ILE A 132 17.75 8.36 -13.20
CA ILE A 132 18.70 8.28 -12.09
C ILE A 132 20.06 8.87 -12.49
N ILE A 133 20.75 8.25 -13.44
CA ILE A 133 22.16 8.58 -13.74
C ILE A 133 22.30 10.01 -14.29
N CYS A 134 21.50 10.39 -15.29
CA CYS A 134 21.57 11.73 -15.89
C CYS A 134 21.17 12.87 -14.94
N ARG A 135 20.44 12.58 -13.85
CA ARG A 135 19.89 13.60 -12.94
C ARG A 135 20.66 13.68 -11.62
N PHE A 136 21.00 12.54 -11.05
CA PHE A 136 21.57 12.42 -9.71
C PHE A 136 22.99 11.84 -9.71
N GLY A 137 23.46 11.35 -10.85
CA GLY A 137 24.75 10.68 -10.97
C GLY A 137 24.68 9.17 -10.77
N ILE A 138 25.84 8.52 -10.82
CA ILE A 138 25.94 7.06 -10.79
C ILE A 138 25.65 6.54 -9.38
N PRO A 139 24.64 5.68 -9.21
CA PRO A 139 24.31 5.12 -7.91
C PRO A 139 25.42 4.21 -7.39
N ARG A 140 25.64 4.22 -6.06
CA ARG A 140 26.64 3.34 -5.41
C ARG A 140 26.26 1.86 -5.55
N GLU A 141 24.99 1.53 -5.38
CA GLU A 141 24.51 0.16 -5.45
C GLU A 141 23.09 0.10 -6.02
N ILE A 142 22.86 -0.88 -6.88
CA ILE A 142 21.53 -1.18 -7.40
C ILE A 142 21.18 -2.56 -6.87
N ILE A 143 20.32 -2.64 -5.86
CA ILE A 143 19.81 -3.93 -5.39
C ILE A 143 18.50 -4.20 -6.15
N SER A 144 18.46 -5.26 -6.94
CA SER A 144 17.22 -5.69 -7.58
C SER A 144 16.59 -6.84 -6.78
N ASP A 145 15.40 -7.28 -7.16
CA ASP A 145 14.83 -8.55 -6.76
C ASP A 145 15.38 -9.56 -7.77
N ASN A 146 15.16 -10.83 -7.51
CA ASN A 146 15.63 -11.90 -8.40
C ASN A 146 14.76 -12.02 -9.66
N GLY A 147 14.16 -10.93 -10.13
CA GLY A 147 13.50 -10.86 -11.42
C GLY A 147 14.49 -11.09 -12.56
N ARG A 148 14.11 -11.91 -13.54
CA ARG A 148 14.96 -12.28 -14.68
C ARG A 148 15.48 -11.07 -15.46
N GLN A 149 14.68 -10.00 -15.52
CA GLN A 149 15.02 -8.73 -16.17
C GLN A 149 16.18 -7.95 -15.52
N PHE A 150 16.57 -8.31 -14.30
CA PHE A 150 17.70 -7.69 -13.58
C PHE A 150 18.92 -8.63 -13.48
N GLN A 151 18.77 -9.87 -13.95
CA GLN A 151 19.82 -10.90 -13.93
C GLN A 151 20.49 -11.11 -15.30
N GLY A 152 20.10 -10.33 -16.31
CA GLY A 152 20.68 -10.41 -17.64
C GLY A 152 22.16 -10.05 -17.67
N ARG A 153 22.94 -10.70 -18.54
CA ARG A 153 24.36 -10.34 -18.75
C ARG A 153 24.52 -8.88 -19.18
N LYS A 154 23.62 -8.39 -20.03
CA LYS A 154 23.67 -7.03 -20.57
C LYS A 154 23.54 -5.96 -19.48
N ILE A 155 22.63 -6.14 -18.52
CA ILE A 155 22.47 -5.17 -17.43
C ILE A 155 23.64 -5.23 -16.44
N GLN A 156 24.22 -6.42 -16.22
CA GLN A 156 25.40 -6.59 -15.36
C GLN A 156 26.64 -5.91 -15.97
N GLU A 157 26.93 -6.17 -17.24
CA GLU A 157 28.03 -5.53 -17.98
C GLU A 157 27.86 -4.01 -18.02
N TRP A 158 26.64 -3.53 -18.24
CA TRP A 158 26.32 -2.12 -18.25
C TRP A 158 26.50 -1.44 -16.89
N CYS A 159 26.06 -2.08 -15.79
CA CYS A 159 26.29 -1.58 -14.44
C CYS A 159 27.79 -1.53 -14.11
N GLN A 160 28.56 -2.54 -14.52
CA GLN A 160 30.02 -2.56 -14.33
C GLN A 160 30.72 -1.44 -15.13
N ALA A 161 30.30 -1.22 -16.37
CA ALA A 161 30.80 -0.12 -17.20
C ALA A 161 30.49 1.25 -16.58
N CYS A 162 29.26 1.45 -16.08
CA CYS A 162 28.86 2.67 -15.39
C CYS A 162 29.67 2.87 -14.10
N ALA A 163 29.87 1.82 -13.29
CA ALA A 163 30.64 1.90 -12.04
C ALA A 163 32.13 2.18 -12.24
N SER A 164 32.68 1.88 -13.42
CA SER A 164 34.09 2.12 -13.77
C SER A 164 34.38 3.57 -14.18
N SER A 165 33.33 4.41 -14.31
CA SER A 165 33.42 5.85 -14.55
C SER A 165 33.93 6.57 -13.29
N LYS A 166 35.06 7.28 -13.42
CA LYS A 166 35.80 7.91 -12.30
C LYS A 166 35.10 9.08 -11.60
N ASP A 167 33.98 9.56 -12.14
CA ASP A 167 33.21 10.66 -11.57
C ASP A 167 31.88 10.14 -11.00
N SER A 168 31.86 9.72 -9.73
CA SER A 168 30.65 9.20 -9.08
C SER A 168 30.50 9.72 -7.64
N PRO A 169 29.55 10.62 -7.35
CA PRO A 169 29.08 10.83 -5.99
C PRO A 169 28.34 9.58 -5.53
N GLN A 170 28.78 9.00 -4.42
CA GLN A 170 28.15 7.83 -3.80
C GLN A 170 26.69 8.18 -3.48
N TRP A 171 25.72 7.33 -3.87
CA TRP A 171 24.62 6.73 -3.07
C TRP A 171 23.49 6.26 -4.02
N LEU A 172 23.05 5.01 -3.90
CA LEU A 172 21.67 4.52 -4.04
C LEU A 172 21.69 3.04 -3.63
N ILE A 173 20.56 2.48 -3.19
CA ILE A 173 20.33 1.04 -3.01
C ILE A 173 18.95 0.79 -3.61
N LEU A 174 18.86 0.09 -4.74
CA LEU A 174 17.55 -0.26 -5.33
C LEU A 174 16.86 -1.39 -4.53
N ARG A 175 15.55 -1.61 -4.66
CA ARG A 175 14.89 -2.92 -4.46
C ARG A 175 13.62 -2.86 -5.30
N PRO A 176 13.29 -3.84 -6.15
CA PRO A 176 12.00 -3.92 -6.81
C PRO A 176 11.03 -4.41 -5.77
N MET A 177 10.00 -3.60 -5.56
CA MET A 177 9.01 -3.91 -4.55
C MET A 177 7.92 -4.80 -5.14
N GLY A 178 8.09 -6.10 -4.93
CA GLY A 178 6.97 -6.90 -4.48
C GLY A 178 6.45 -6.36 -3.14
N LYS A 179 5.32 -5.63 -3.18
CA LYS A 179 4.51 -5.10 -2.04
C LYS A 179 4.83 -3.70 -1.49
N LEU A 180 4.76 -2.66 -2.32
CA LEU A 180 4.43 -1.31 -1.82
C LEU A 180 3.35 -0.62 -2.65
N ARG A 181 2.13 -1.18 -2.56
CA ARG A 181 0.97 -0.76 -3.34
C ARG A 181 0.41 0.62 -2.95
N SER A 182 0.66 1.12 -1.74
CA SER A 182 0.04 2.36 -1.24
C SER A 182 0.72 3.63 -1.74
N GLN A 183 2.05 3.65 -1.83
CA GLN A 183 2.78 4.81 -2.38
C GLN A 183 2.58 4.92 -3.89
N ILE A 184 2.55 3.76 -4.57
CA ILE A 184 2.20 3.66 -5.99
C ILE A 184 0.77 4.16 -6.26
N ALA A 185 -0.17 3.90 -5.36
CA ALA A 185 -1.56 4.33 -5.51
C ALA A 185 -1.75 5.86 -5.36
N SER A 186 -1.02 6.50 -4.44
CA SER A 186 -1.05 7.96 -4.28
C SER A 186 -0.39 8.64 -5.48
N TRP A 187 0.81 8.21 -5.84
CA TRP A 187 1.54 8.72 -7.01
C TRP A 187 0.76 8.52 -8.31
N TYR A 188 0.12 7.36 -8.50
CA TYR A 188 -0.75 7.12 -9.66
C TYR A 188 -1.98 8.04 -9.70
N LYS A 189 -2.55 8.41 -8.55
CA LYS A 189 -3.68 9.36 -8.49
C LYS A 189 -3.22 10.78 -8.81
N GLU A 190 -2.03 11.16 -8.38
CA GLU A 190 -1.46 12.50 -8.55
C GLU A 190 -0.90 12.74 -9.96
N SER A 191 -0.36 11.71 -10.63
CA SER A 191 0.27 11.83 -11.95
C SER A 191 -0.56 11.25 -13.10
N LYS A 192 -1.86 10.96 -12.91
CA LYS A 192 -2.71 10.25 -13.88
C LYS A 192 -2.90 11.00 -15.21
N GLU A 193 -2.79 12.33 -15.21
CA GLU A 193 -2.99 13.16 -16.40
C GLU A 193 -1.83 13.05 -17.39
N ASP A 194 -0.60 12.85 -16.91
CA ASP A 194 0.62 12.71 -17.73
C ASP A 194 0.71 11.37 -18.50
N TRP A 195 -0.27 10.49 -18.36
CA TRP A 195 -0.24 9.13 -18.92
C TRP A 195 -0.87 9.03 -20.31
N ASN A 196 -1.57 10.07 -20.75
CA ASN A 196 -2.34 10.10 -22.00
C ASN A 196 -1.73 11.00 -23.08
N GLU A 197 -0.56 11.62 -22.83
CA GLU A 197 0.28 12.28 -23.84
C GLU A 197 1.31 11.30 -24.43
#